data_AF-A0AA38LDF7-F1
#
_entry.id   AF-A0AA38LDF7-F1
#
_cell.length_a   1.000
_cell.length_b   1.000
_cell.length_c   1.000
_cell.angle_alpha   90.00
_cell.angle_beta   90.00
_cell.angle_gamma   90.00
#
_symmetry.space_group_name_H-M   'P 1'
#
loop_
_entity.id
_entity.type
_entity.pdbx_description
1 polymer ?
#
loop_
_entity_poly.entity_id
_entity_poly.type
_entity_poly.pdbx_seq_one_letter_code
_entity_poly.pdbx_strand_id
1 'polypeptide(L)'
;MEMQNSNSSMQERKDNAHPGRSMFLESVSFEIPAAKYYHALQGPELEVLKETEEFLLPLDKKWPFLLRFPNACFGMCIGLASQSSLWKALATSPAVAFLNIPPEINLALWSLAVCTFIIVLSIYLLKSWYHWEAVKREFCHPVRVNFFFAPWVACLTLAIAVPPRITKSVHPSIWCIFMAPLFGLKLKIYGQWLFGGEKRLSKVANPSTHLSVVGNFVGSLLAARLGWKEPAKFLWAVGLAHYLVLFVTLYQRLPTSETLPKELHPVFFLFIAAPATASWAWETIFGEFDTVSRISYSVAIFLYASLVVRFNFFRGF
;
A
#
# COMPACT_ATOMS: atom_id res chain seq x y z
N MET A 1 36.88 -2.79 33.74
CA MET A 1 37.85 -1.83 33.18
C MET A 1 38.23 -2.35 31.80
N GLU A 2 37.48 -1.95 30.77
CA GLU A 2 37.83 -2.23 29.37
C GLU A 2 36.88 -1.41 28.49
N MET A 3 37.26 -0.15 28.23
CA MET A 3 36.56 0.73 27.29
C MET A 3 37.50 1.89 26.91
N GLN A 4 38.51 1.67 26.07
CA GLN A 4 39.32 2.79 25.55
C GLN A 4 40.17 2.58 24.29
N ASN A 5 39.88 1.60 23.41
CA ASN A 5 40.79 1.32 22.28
C ASN A 5 40.19 1.37 20.86
N SER A 6 39.11 2.14 20.63
CA SER A 6 38.53 2.30 19.27
C SER A 6 38.73 3.69 18.65
N ASN A 7 39.27 4.67 19.37
CA ASN A 7 39.38 6.06 18.89
C ASN A 7 40.74 6.40 18.25
N SER A 8 41.77 5.57 18.39
CA SER A 8 43.10 5.87 17.84
C SER A 8 43.21 5.60 16.33
N SER A 9 42.42 4.68 15.78
CA SER A 9 42.49 4.30 14.36
C SER A 9 41.77 5.27 13.39
N MET A 10 40.89 6.16 13.90
CA MET A 10 40.25 7.20 13.09
C MET A 10 41.11 8.47 12.93
N GLN A 11 42.11 8.68 13.81
CA GLN A 11 42.93 9.88 13.79
C GLN A 11 44.09 9.76 12.78
N GLU A 12 44.72 8.59 12.67
CA GLU A 12 45.89 8.36 11.79
C GLU A 12 45.57 8.34 10.28
N ARG A 13 44.30 8.20 9.89
CA ARG A 13 43.92 8.14 8.47
C ARG A 13 43.64 9.50 7.83
N LYS A 14 43.65 10.59 8.61
CA LYS A 14 43.41 11.96 8.11
C LYS A 14 44.65 12.63 7.52
N ASP A 15 45.86 12.14 7.81
CA ASP A 15 47.09 12.89 7.51
C ASP A 15 47.74 12.54 6.16
N ASN A 16 47.20 11.59 5.38
CA ASN A 16 47.76 11.19 4.08
C ASN A 16 46.89 11.59 2.87
N ALA A 17 46.31 12.79 2.89
CA ALA A 17 45.66 13.38 1.72
C ALA A 17 46.64 14.27 0.94
N HIS A 18 47.13 13.78 -0.20
CA HIS A 18 47.89 14.57 -1.17
C HIS A 18 47.10 15.84 -1.59
N PRO A 19 47.72 17.04 -1.58
CA PRO A 19 47.01 18.31 -1.76
C PRO A 19 46.58 18.62 -3.21
N GLY A 20 46.73 17.68 -4.15
CA GLY A 20 46.45 17.89 -5.58
C GLY A 20 45.07 17.42 -6.07
N ARG A 21 44.24 16.80 -5.23
CA ARG A 21 42.98 16.15 -5.68
C ARG A 21 41.71 16.93 -5.37
N SER A 22 41.77 17.97 -4.54
CA SER A 22 40.59 18.75 -4.13
C SER A 22 40.10 19.74 -5.20
N MET A 23 40.95 20.11 -6.16
CA MET A 23 40.61 21.13 -7.17
C MET A 23 39.82 20.58 -8.38
N PHE A 24 39.64 19.26 -8.50
CA PHE A 24 38.97 18.65 -9.66
C PHE A 24 37.50 18.25 -9.42
N LEU A 25 36.96 18.47 -8.22
CA LEU A 25 35.60 18.03 -7.87
C LEU A 25 34.56 19.15 -7.81
N GLU A 26 34.92 20.39 -8.15
CA GLU A 26 34.05 21.54 -7.90
C GLU A 26 33.18 22.00 -9.09
N SER A 27 33.16 21.29 -10.23
CA SER A 27 32.44 21.81 -11.40
C SER A 27 31.70 20.79 -12.27
N VAL A 28 31.26 19.65 -11.72
CA VAL A 28 30.37 18.76 -12.49
C VAL A 28 29.13 18.41 -11.70
N SER A 29 28.08 19.22 -11.88
CA SER A 29 26.70 18.82 -11.59
C SER A 29 26.28 17.74 -12.58
N PHE A 30 26.80 16.52 -12.44
CA PHE A 30 26.21 15.37 -13.11
C PHE A 30 24.81 15.17 -12.51
N GLU A 31 23.76 15.31 -13.32
CA GLU A 31 22.47 14.73 -12.99
C GLU A 31 22.69 13.25 -12.72
N ILE A 32 22.58 12.86 -11.45
CA ILE A 32 22.84 11.49 -11.07
C ILE A 32 21.69 10.64 -11.63
N PRO A 33 21.96 9.61 -12.46
CA PRO A 33 20.91 8.82 -13.06
C PRO A 33 19.98 8.22 -12.00
N ALA A 34 18.67 8.17 -12.27
CA ALA A 34 17.67 7.51 -11.42
C ALA A 34 18.07 6.06 -11.09
N ALA A 35 18.76 5.40 -12.03
CA ALA A 35 19.37 4.10 -11.84
C ALA A 35 20.42 4.05 -10.72
N LYS A 36 21.19 5.12 -10.48
CA LYS A 36 22.18 5.14 -9.40
C LYS A 36 21.50 5.31 -8.04
N TYR A 37 20.48 6.17 -7.96
CA TYR A 37 19.68 6.40 -6.74
C TYR A 37 19.14 5.11 -6.12
N TYR A 38 18.41 4.30 -6.88
CA TYR A 38 17.85 3.05 -6.35
C TYR A 38 18.86 1.90 -6.26
N HIS A 39 20.03 2.01 -6.89
CA HIS A 39 21.07 0.98 -6.75
C HIS A 39 21.81 1.16 -5.43
N ALA A 40 21.99 2.41 -5.04
CA ALA A 40 22.54 2.85 -3.78
C ALA A 40 21.68 2.55 -2.57
N LEU A 41 20.36 2.54 -2.76
CA LEU A 41 19.41 2.40 -1.66
C LEU A 41 18.91 0.96 -1.51
N GLN A 42 18.74 0.56 -0.26
CA GLN A 42 18.23 -0.69 0.25
C GLN A 42 17.17 -0.38 1.32
N GLY A 43 16.47 -1.41 1.79
CA GLY A 43 15.35 -1.30 2.70
C GLY A 43 14.01 -1.25 1.96
N PRO A 44 12.91 -1.48 2.68
CA PRO A 44 11.58 -1.59 2.07
C PRO A 44 11.10 -0.27 1.46
N GLU A 45 11.54 0.86 2.02
CA GLU A 45 11.30 2.19 1.48
C GLU A 45 12.48 2.73 0.67
N LEU A 46 13.47 1.90 0.26
CA LEU A 46 14.63 2.33 -0.53
C LEU A 46 15.19 3.67 -0.02
N GLU A 47 15.48 3.69 1.28
CA GLU A 47 15.91 4.87 2.03
C GLU A 47 17.28 4.68 2.69
N VAL A 48 17.71 3.43 2.87
CA VAL A 48 18.97 3.07 3.54
C VAL A 48 20.07 2.90 2.50
N LEU A 49 21.21 3.58 2.63
CA LEU A 49 22.33 3.40 1.71
C LEU A 49 23.01 2.02 1.90
N LYS A 50 23.40 1.34 0.83
CA LYS A 50 24.18 0.09 0.90
C LYS A 50 25.59 0.35 1.42
N GLU A 51 26.08 -0.50 2.32
CA GLU A 51 27.43 -0.41 2.91
C GLU A 51 28.58 -0.50 1.88
N THR A 52 28.32 -1.10 0.71
CA THR A 52 29.30 -1.29 -0.37
C THR A 52 29.38 -0.13 -1.36
N GLU A 53 28.48 0.85 -1.31
CA GLU A 53 28.60 2.08 -2.11
C GLU A 53 29.26 3.19 -1.28
N GLU A 54 30.59 3.34 -1.40
CA GLU A 54 31.31 4.49 -0.85
C GLU A 54 30.77 5.80 -1.44
N PHE A 55 30.38 6.74 -0.57
CA PHE A 55 30.48 8.24 -0.57
C PHE A 55 30.51 9.05 -1.91
N LEU A 56 30.26 8.45 -3.07
CA LEU A 56 30.19 9.05 -4.40
C LEU A 56 28.80 9.64 -4.71
N LEU A 57 27.88 9.49 -3.77
CA LEU A 57 26.54 10.08 -3.83
C LEU A 57 26.57 11.27 -2.87
N PRO A 58 26.22 12.48 -3.33
CA PRO A 58 26.23 13.66 -2.48
C PRO A 58 25.20 13.46 -1.36
N LEU A 59 25.66 13.00 -0.20
CA LEU A 59 24.86 12.88 1.04
C LEU A 59 24.30 14.25 1.44
N ASP A 60 24.98 15.33 1.03
CA ASP A 60 24.61 16.72 1.32
C ASP A 60 23.55 17.30 0.37
N LYS A 61 23.16 16.59 -0.71
CA LYS A 61 22.13 17.07 -1.66
C LYS A 61 20.84 16.28 -1.53
N LYS A 62 19.74 16.97 -1.23
CA LYS A 62 18.39 16.40 -1.28
C LYS A 62 18.08 15.94 -2.70
N TRP A 63 17.86 14.64 -2.88
CA TRP A 63 17.42 14.06 -4.14
C TRP A 63 16.13 14.70 -4.66
N PRO A 64 15.91 14.70 -5.99
CA PRO A 64 14.69 15.25 -6.58
C PRO A 64 13.45 14.65 -5.90
N PHE A 65 12.48 15.50 -5.56
CA PHE A 65 11.26 15.09 -4.86
C PHE A 65 10.56 13.91 -5.56
N LEU A 66 10.55 13.95 -6.89
CA LEU A 66 9.88 12.97 -7.74
C LEU A 66 10.45 11.54 -7.60
N LEU A 67 11.76 11.40 -7.35
CA LEU A 67 12.42 10.11 -7.10
C LEU A 67 12.09 9.54 -5.71
N ARG A 68 11.89 10.42 -4.74
CA ARG A 68 11.55 10.04 -3.36
C ARG A 68 10.07 9.73 -3.17
N PHE A 69 9.20 10.22 -4.05
CA PHE A 69 7.76 10.05 -3.93
C PHE A 69 7.36 8.56 -4.04
N PRO A 70 6.89 7.91 -2.96
CA PRO A 70 6.62 6.48 -2.96
C PRO A 70 5.23 6.16 -3.53
N ASN A 71 5.10 4.99 -4.17
CA ASN A 71 3.79 4.50 -4.61
C ASN A 71 2.84 4.17 -3.43
N ALA A 72 3.36 4.04 -2.21
CA ALA A 72 2.57 3.86 -1.00
C ALA A 72 1.63 5.05 -0.69
N CYS A 73 1.89 6.25 -1.23
CA CYS A 73 1.04 7.43 -1.04
C CYS A 73 -0.42 7.24 -1.52
N PHE A 74 -0.68 6.32 -2.46
CA PHE A 74 -2.05 5.94 -2.83
C PHE A 74 -2.86 5.37 -1.65
N GLY A 75 -2.20 4.88 -0.59
CA GLY A 75 -2.84 4.49 0.67
C GLY A 75 -3.65 5.62 1.30
N MET A 76 -3.20 6.88 1.19
CA MET A 76 -3.97 8.05 1.66
C MET A 76 -5.31 8.17 0.93
N CYS A 77 -5.32 7.90 -0.38
CA CYS A 77 -6.53 7.96 -1.20
C CYS A 77 -7.51 6.85 -0.82
N ILE A 78 -7.01 5.63 -0.58
CA ILE A 78 -7.82 4.50 -0.11
C ILE A 78 -8.43 4.84 1.25
N GLY A 79 -7.64 5.39 2.19
CA GLY A 79 -8.10 5.79 3.51
C GLY A 79 -9.21 6.84 3.46
N LEU A 80 -9.00 7.94 2.74
CA LEU A 80 -10.00 9.01 2.60
C LEU A 80 -11.28 8.51 1.89
N ALA A 81 -11.16 7.69 0.84
CA ALA A 81 -12.31 7.10 0.16
C ALA A 81 -13.09 6.12 1.08
N SER A 82 -12.39 5.40 1.95
CA SER A 82 -13.01 4.50 2.94
C SER A 82 -13.75 5.30 4.02
N GLN A 83 -13.15 6.39 4.51
CA GLN A 83 -13.83 7.33 5.43
C GLN A 83 -15.09 7.92 4.79
N SER A 84 -14.97 8.40 3.54
CA SER A 84 -16.13 8.86 2.78
C SER A 84 -17.24 7.80 2.71
N SER A 85 -16.88 6.54 2.45
CA SER A 85 -17.84 5.43 2.39
C SER A 85 -18.51 5.14 3.75
N LEU A 86 -17.76 5.23 4.85
CA LEU A 86 -18.29 5.08 6.20
C LEU A 86 -19.35 6.16 6.49
N TRP A 87 -19.02 7.43 6.24
CA TRP A 87 -19.96 8.53 6.46
C TRP A 87 -21.19 8.45 5.56
N LYS A 88 -21.04 7.89 4.34
CA LYS A 88 -22.20 7.54 3.50
C LYS A 88 -23.10 6.53 4.19
N ALA A 89 -22.53 5.42 4.65
CA ALA A 89 -23.27 4.34 5.28
C ALA A 89 -23.98 4.83 6.56
N LEU A 90 -23.30 5.64 7.37
CA LEU A 90 -23.88 6.23 8.58
C LEU A 90 -25.04 7.20 8.26
N ALA A 91 -24.92 8.02 7.22
CA ALA A 91 -26.01 8.93 6.82
C ALA A 91 -27.22 8.19 6.23
N THR A 92 -27.03 7.01 5.62
CA THR A 92 -28.10 6.25 4.97
C THR A 92 -28.70 5.13 5.82
N SER A 93 -28.03 4.72 6.89
CA SER A 93 -28.43 3.55 7.68
C SER A 93 -29.61 3.87 8.61
N PRO A 94 -30.72 3.10 8.56
CA PRO A 94 -31.85 3.30 9.45
C PRO A 94 -31.49 3.15 10.94
N ALA A 95 -30.51 2.30 11.26
CA ALA A 95 -30.13 2.00 12.65
C ALA A 95 -29.53 3.20 13.39
N VAL A 96 -28.94 4.15 12.65
CA VAL A 96 -28.31 5.37 13.19
C VAL A 96 -29.04 6.63 12.72
N ALA A 97 -30.26 6.50 12.22
CA ALA A 97 -31.05 7.63 11.74
C ALA A 97 -31.27 8.70 12.83
N PHE A 98 -31.29 8.31 14.11
CA PHE A 98 -31.41 9.21 15.25
C PHE A 98 -30.25 10.22 15.37
N LEU A 99 -29.08 9.92 14.80
CA LEU A 99 -27.92 10.84 14.80
C LEU A 99 -28.08 12.00 13.81
N ASN A 100 -29.05 11.94 12.88
CA ASN A 100 -29.32 12.97 11.87
C ASN A 100 -28.04 13.46 11.15
N ILE A 101 -27.20 12.50 10.72
CA ILE A 101 -25.90 12.80 10.13
C ILE A 101 -26.10 13.48 8.76
N PRO A 102 -25.56 14.70 8.56
CA PRO A 102 -25.77 15.41 7.31
C PRO A 102 -25.01 14.72 6.16
N PRO A 103 -25.65 14.50 5.00
CA PRO A 103 -25.02 13.86 3.84
C PRO A 103 -23.86 14.70 3.26
N GLU A 104 -23.78 15.97 3.63
CA GLU A 104 -22.70 16.88 3.25
C GLU A 104 -21.32 16.44 3.76
N ILE A 105 -21.24 15.70 4.88
CA ILE A 105 -19.95 15.17 5.37
C ILE A 105 -19.38 14.15 4.39
N ASN A 106 -20.23 13.27 3.85
CA ASN A 106 -19.81 12.33 2.81
C ASN A 106 -19.34 13.08 1.55
N LEU A 107 -20.05 14.13 1.12
CA LEU A 107 -19.65 14.94 -0.03
C LEU A 107 -18.29 15.63 0.19
N ALA A 108 -18.07 16.22 1.36
CA ALA A 108 -16.82 16.90 1.69
C ALA A 108 -15.64 15.92 1.71
N LEU A 109 -15.78 14.78 2.39
CA LEU A 109 -14.75 13.75 2.44
C LEU A 109 -14.48 13.10 1.09
N TRP A 110 -15.53 12.86 0.30
CA TRP A 110 -15.39 12.35 -1.05
C TRP A 110 -14.63 13.33 -1.95
N SER A 111 -14.98 14.61 -1.89
CA SER A 111 -14.31 15.66 -2.67
C SER A 111 -12.83 15.78 -2.28
N LEU A 112 -12.53 15.74 -0.98
CA LEU A 112 -11.15 15.69 -0.49
C LEU A 112 -10.40 14.45 -0.99
N ALA A 113 -11.05 13.29 -0.98
CA ALA A 113 -10.46 12.04 -1.47
C ALA A 113 -10.15 12.12 -2.98
N VAL A 114 -11.06 12.68 -3.78
CA VAL A 114 -10.86 12.90 -5.22
C VAL A 114 -9.72 13.88 -5.48
N CYS A 115 -9.70 15.03 -4.79
CA CYS A 115 -8.62 16.00 -4.91
C CYS A 115 -7.26 15.39 -4.57
N THR A 116 -7.19 14.64 -3.46
CA THR A 116 -5.97 13.95 -3.03
C THR A 116 -5.53 12.91 -4.06
N PHE A 117 -6.48 12.14 -4.59
CA PHE A 117 -6.20 11.15 -5.63
C PHE A 117 -5.65 11.78 -6.90
N ILE A 118 -6.24 12.90 -7.37
CA ILE A 118 -5.75 13.62 -8.55
C ILE A 118 -4.32 14.12 -8.30
N ILE A 119 -4.03 14.73 -7.13
CA ILE A 119 -2.69 15.21 -6.79
C ILE A 119 -1.66 14.07 -6.80
N VAL A 120 -1.95 12.97 -6.08
CA VAL A 120 -1.05 11.81 -5.99
C VAL A 120 -0.85 11.16 -7.36
N LEU A 121 -1.93 11.01 -8.15
CA LEU A 121 -1.87 10.47 -9.50
C LEU A 121 -1.04 11.36 -10.42
N SER A 122 -1.24 12.68 -10.41
CA SER A 122 -0.45 13.62 -11.21
C SER A 122 1.04 13.51 -10.88
N ILE A 123 1.41 13.55 -9.60
CA ILE A 123 2.82 13.42 -9.18
C ILE A 123 3.41 12.08 -9.66
N TYR A 124 2.67 10.98 -9.51
CA TYR A 124 3.15 9.66 -9.90
C TYR A 124 3.22 9.46 -11.43
N LEU A 125 2.32 10.09 -12.19
CA LEU A 125 2.39 10.12 -13.66
C LEU A 125 3.60 10.93 -14.12
N LEU A 126 3.88 12.08 -13.50
CA LEU A 126 5.10 12.84 -13.76
C LEU A 126 6.34 11.97 -13.46
N LYS A 127 6.36 11.27 -12.32
CA LYS A 127 7.44 10.32 -11.99
C LYS A 127 7.60 9.23 -13.05
N SER A 128 6.50 8.68 -13.54
CA SER A 128 6.50 7.64 -14.56
C SER A 128 7.04 8.16 -15.90
N TRP A 129 6.77 9.42 -16.24
CA TRP A 129 7.25 10.06 -17.47
C TRP A 129 8.75 10.40 -17.41
N TYR A 130 9.20 11.08 -16.36
CA TYR A 130 10.59 11.53 -16.24
C TYR A 130 11.56 10.47 -15.70
N HIS A 131 11.08 9.52 -14.90
CA HIS A 131 11.88 8.53 -14.20
C HIS A 131 11.30 7.12 -14.36
N TRP A 132 11.07 6.68 -15.60
CA TRP A 132 10.53 5.34 -15.87
C TRP A 132 11.33 4.20 -15.22
N GLU A 133 12.67 4.30 -15.21
CA GLU A 133 13.54 3.31 -14.57
C GLU A 133 13.27 3.17 -13.07
N ALA A 134 12.89 4.26 -12.40
CA ALA A 134 12.47 4.25 -11.01
C ALA A 134 11.25 3.34 -10.82
N VAL A 135 10.22 3.58 -11.62
CA VAL A 135 8.95 2.84 -11.55
C VAL A 135 9.17 1.35 -11.86
N LYS A 136 10.02 1.04 -12.85
CA LYS A 136 10.40 -0.35 -13.16
C LYS A 136 11.07 -1.05 -11.97
N ARG A 137 11.94 -0.35 -11.23
CA ARG A 137 12.60 -0.91 -10.04
C ARG A 137 11.62 -1.07 -8.88
N GLU A 138 10.73 -0.11 -8.67
CA GLU A 138 9.64 -0.23 -7.70
C GLU A 138 8.77 -1.45 -8.00
N PHE A 139 8.50 -1.72 -9.28
CA PHE A 139 7.75 -2.88 -9.73
C PHE A 139 8.52 -4.21 -9.51
N CYS A 140 9.85 -4.20 -9.61
CA CYS A 140 10.67 -5.39 -9.37
C CYS A 140 10.92 -5.67 -7.88
N HIS A 141 10.67 -4.70 -7.00
CA HIS A 141 10.96 -4.79 -5.58
C HIS A 141 9.91 -5.64 -4.82
N PRO A 142 10.30 -6.60 -3.95
CA PRO A 142 9.39 -7.59 -3.36
C PRO A 142 8.29 -7.01 -2.47
N VAL A 143 8.54 -5.86 -1.82
CA VAL A 143 7.53 -5.14 -1.01
C VAL A 143 6.72 -4.15 -1.85
N ARG A 144 7.39 -3.19 -2.48
CA ARG A 144 6.77 -2.09 -3.25
C ARG A 144 5.88 -2.52 -4.42
N VAL A 145 6.11 -3.70 -5.01
CA VAL A 145 5.23 -4.24 -6.05
C VAL A 145 3.76 -4.35 -5.57
N ASN A 146 3.53 -4.62 -4.28
CA ASN A 146 2.18 -4.75 -3.74
C ASN A 146 1.42 -3.41 -3.72
N PHE A 147 2.10 -2.27 -3.73
CA PHE A 147 1.46 -0.96 -3.77
C PHE A 147 1.00 -0.56 -5.19
N PHE A 148 1.37 -1.30 -6.24
CA PHE A 148 0.80 -1.09 -7.59
C PHE A 148 -0.68 -1.49 -7.68
N PHE A 149 -1.20 -2.23 -6.70
CA PHE A 149 -2.65 -2.46 -6.56
C PHE A 149 -3.38 -1.22 -6.04
N ALA A 150 -2.70 -0.34 -5.28
CA ALA A 150 -3.31 0.76 -4.55
C ALA A 150 -4.05 1.79 -5.43
N PRO A 151 -3.55 2.23 -6.60
CA PRO A 151 -4.28 3.19 -7.44
C PRO A 151 -5.64 2.65 -7.87
N TRP A 152 -5.68 1.38 -8.28
CA TRP A 152 -6.90 0.74 -8.75
C TRP A 152 -7.90 0.48 -7.61
N VAL A 153 -7.38 0.04 -6.45
CA VAL A 153 -8.21 -0.09 -5.24
C VAL A 153 -8.77 1.26 -4.83
N ALA A 154 -7.98 2.34 -4.87
CA ALA A 154 -8.44 3.69 -4.57
C ALA A 154 -9.57 4.12 -5.52
N CYS A 155 -9.43 3.90 -6.83
CA CYS A 155 -10.48 4.18 -7.81
C CYS A 155 -11.77 3.41 -7.53
N LEU A 156 -11.68 2.11 -7.24
CA LEU A 156 -12.85 1.29 -6.92
C LEU A 156 -13.53 1.75 -5.61
N THR A 157 -12.74 2.05 -4.57
CA THR A 157 -13.27 2.56 -3.30
C THR A 157 -13.89 3.95 -3.48
N LEU A 158 -13.30 4.83 -4.29
CA LEU A 158 -13.90 6.12 -4.65
C LEU A 158 -15.24 5.96 -5.35
N ALA A 159 -15.37 4.97 -6.25
CA ALA A 159 -16.63 4.64 -6.92
C ALA A 159 -17.69 4.10 -5.93
N ILE A 160 -17.29 3.31 -4.94
CA ILE A 160 -18.17 2.85 -3.84
C ILE A 160 -18.63 4.03 -2.97
N ALA A 161 -17.72 4.98 -2.72
CA ALA A 161 -17.91 6.12 -1.83
C ALA A 161 -18.78 7.24 -2.40
N VAL A 162 -19.10 7.22 -3.71
CA VAL A 162 -19.74 8.34 -4.41
C VAL A 162 -21.01 8.82 -3.69
N PRO A 163 -21.13 10.13 -3.38
CA PRO A 163 -22.31 10.71 -2.76
C PRO A 163 -23.57 10.55 -3.61
N PRO A 164 -24.74 10.28 -2.99
CA PRO A 164 -26.02 10.27 -3.69
C PRO A 164 -26.35 11.57 -4.44
N ARG A 165 -25.77 12.70 -4.01
CA ARG A 165 -25.92 14.03 -4.64
C ARG A 165 -25.25 14.11 -6.01
N ILE A 166 -24.19 13.33 -6.24
CA ILE A 166 -23.44 13.32 -7.52
C ILE A 166 -24.04 12.31 -8.47
N THR A 167 -24.22 11.08 -8.02
CA THR A 167 -24.91 10.06 -8.81
C THR A 167 -25.61 9.05 -7.89
N LYS A 168 -26.78 8.58 -8.36
CA LYS A 168 -27.52 7.50 -7.69
C LYS A 168 -26.94 6.12 -8.04
N SER A 169 -26.35 5.98 -9.23
CA SER A 169 -25.75 4.73 -9.70
C SER A 169 -24.45 5.00 -10.46
N VAL A 170 -23.48 4.11 -10.27
CA VAL A 170 -22.21 4.14 -10.99
C VAL A 170 -22.41 3.38 -12.30
N HIS A 171 -21.88 3.88 -13.42
CA HIS A 171 -21.99 3.17 -14.68
C HIS A 171 -21.13 1.89 -14.66
N PRO A 172 -21.63 0.73 -15.13
CA PRO A 172 -20.88 -0.54 -15.05
C PRO A 172 -19.50 -0.51 -15.74
N SER A 173 -19.33 0.31 -16.77
CA SER A 173 -18.03 0.50 -17.44
C SER A 173 -16.92 0.94 -16.49
N ILE A 174 -17.23 1.72 -15.45
CA ILE A 174 -16.25 2.19 -14.46
C ILE A 174 -15.62 1.00 -13.74
N TRP A 175 -16.43 -0.01 -13.40
CA TRP A 175 -15.91 -1.25 -12.82
C TRP A 175 -14.98 -1.95 -13.79
N CYS A 176 -15.37 -2.13 -15.06
CA CYS A 176 -14.51 -2.80 -16.05
C CYS A 176 -13.16 -2.09 -16.23
N ILE A 177 -13.18 -0.76 -16.34
CA ILE A 177 -11.97 0.06 -16.55
C ILE A 177 -10.98 -0.10 -15.41
N PHE A 178 -11.43 -0.08 -14.15
CA PHE A 178 -10.53 -0.20 -13.00
C PHE A 178 -10.21 -1.66 -12.65
N MET A 179 -11.15 -2.57 -12.91
CA MET A 179 -10.98 -3.98 -12.59
C MET A 179 -10.04 -4.69 -13.57
N ALA A 180 -10.03 -4.33 -14.86
CA ALA A 180 -9.16 -4.94 -15.86
C ALA A 180 -7.65 -4.89 -15.50
N PRO A 181 -7.05 -3.71 -15.22
CA PRO A 181 -5.64 -3.64 -14.83
C PRO A 181 -5.38 -4.27 -13.46
N LEU A 182 -6.31 -4.14 -12.51
CA LEU A 182 -6.21 -4.81 -11.21
C LEU A 182 -6.19 -6.33 -11.39
N PHE A 183 -7.03 -6.88 -12.26
CA PHE A 183 -7.09 -8.31 -12.56
C PHE A 183 -5.84 -8.79 -13.30
N GLY A 184 -5.35 -8.05 -14.28
CA GLY A 184 -4.08 -8.36 -14.95
C GLY A 184 -2.89 -8.39 -13.98
N LEU A 185 -2.82 -7.43 -13.06
CA LEU A 185 -1.78 -7.41 -12.03
C LEU A 185 -1.90 -8.61 -11.09
N LYS A 186 -3.13 -9.00 -10.69
CA LYS A 186 -3.36 -10.22 -9.89
C LYS A 186 -2.89 -11.47 -10.60
N LEU A 187 -3.26 -11.67 -11.87
CA LEU A 187 -2.82 -12.86 -12.62
C LEU A 187 -1.29 -12.98 -12.65
N LYS A 188 -0.60 -11.86 -12.89
CA LYS A 188 0.86 -11.82 -12.87
C LYS A 188 1.44 -12.18 -11.51
N ILE A 189 0.94 -11.55 -10.44
CA ILE A 189 1.48 -11.73 -9.08
C ILE A 189 1.11 -13.11 -8.51
N TYR A 190 -0.13 -13.57 -8.69
CA TYR A 190 -0.57 -14.88 -8.22
C TYR A 190 0.13 -16.00 -9.00
N GLY A 191 0.35 -15.82 -10.31
CA GLY A 191 1.19 -16.73 -11.09
C GLY A 191 2.63 -16.80 -10.56
N GLN A 192 3.21 -15.65 -10.19
CA GLN A 192 4.54 -15.61 -9.55
C GLN A 192 4.55 -16.29 -8.17
N TRP A 193 3.48 -16.17 -7.40
CA TRP A 193 3.38 -16.84 -6.10
C TRP A 193 3.41 -18.35 -6.21
N LEU A 194 2.76 -18.91 -7.24
CA LEU A 194 2.72 -20.34 -7.49
C LEU A 194 4.03 -20.86 -8.11
N PHE A 195 4.53 -20.19 -9.14
CA PHE A 195 5.59 -20.73 -10.01
C PHE A 195 6.93 -19.96 -9.97
N GLY A 196 7.01 -18.84 -9.24
CA GLY A 196 8.08 -17.85 -9.41
C GLY A 196 9.44 -18.12 -8.76
N GLY A 197 9.78 -19.36 -8.38
CA GLY A 197 11.06 -19.68 -7.74
C GLY A 197 11.36 -18.80 -6.50
N GLU A 198 12.35 -17.91 -6.59
CA GLU A 198 12.68 -16.91 -5.56
C GLU A 198 11.56 -15.92 -5.24
N LYS A 199 10.61 -15.72 -6.18
CA LYS A 199 9.43 -14.86 -6.01
C LYS A 199 8.19 -15.60 -5.52
N ARG A 200 8.33 -16.86 -5.10
CA ARG A 200 7.25 -17.62 -4.48
C ARG A 200 6.75 -16.93 -3.22
N LEU A 201 5.46 -17.11 -2.94
CA LEU A 201 4.80 -16.41 -1.84
C LEU A 201 5.48 -16.66 -0.49
N SER A 202 5.93 -17.89 -0.23
CA SER A 202 6.66 -18.25 1.00
C SER A 202 7.94 -17.45 1.23
N LYS A 203 8.53 -16.85 0.19
CA LYS A 203 9.76 -16.04 0.27
C LYS A 203 9.49 -14.53 0.29
N VAL A 204 8.40 -14.07 -0.32
CA VAL A 204 8.13 -12.63 -0.51
C VAL A 204 6.94 -12.10 0.30
N ALA A 205 6.13 -12.97 0.92
CA ALA A 205 4.97 -12.57 1.71
C ALA A 205 5.34 -11.57 2.81
N ASN A 206 4.66 -10.44 2.82
CA ASN A 206 4.76 -9.42 3.85
C ASN A 206 3.37 -8.78 4.08
N PRO A 207 3.15 -7.97 5.13
CA PRO A 207 1.83 -7.41 5.42
C PRO A 207 1.21 -6.63 4.24
N SER A 208 2.02 -5.94 3.42
CA SER A 208 1.52 -5.18 2.25
C SER A 208 0.91 -6.08 1.16
N THR A 209 1.25 -7.37 1.15
CA THR A 209 0.69 -8.37 0.22
C THR A 209 -0.84 -8.50 0.36
N HIS A 210 -1.41 -8.16 1.53
CA HIS A 210 -2.87 -8.08 1.72
C HIS A 210 -3.57 -7.10 0.77
N LEU A 211 -2.86 -6.10 0.23
CA LEU A 211 -3.46 -5.09 -0.66
C LEU A 211 -4.06 -5.73 -1.93
N SER A 212 -3.44 -6.79 -2.45
CA SER A 212 -3.98 -7.58 -3.57
C SER A 212 -5.29 -8.30 -3.20
N VAL A 213 -5.35 -8.85 -1.97
CA VAL A 213 -6.54 -9.56 -1.48
C VAL A 213 -7.67 -8.58 -1.21
N VAL A 214 -7.39 -7.44 -0.56
CA VAL A 214 -8.36 -6.36 -0.36
C VAL A 214 -8.94 -5.92 -1.71
N GLY A 215 -8.11 -5.79 -2.75
CA GLY A 215 -8.60 -5.46 -4.10
C GLY A 215 -9.59 -6.46 -4.69
N ASN A 216 -9.54 -7.75 -4.32
CA ASN A 216 -10.58 -8.71 -4.70
C ASN A 216 -11.92 -8.41 -4.03
N PHE A 217 -11.92 -8.16 -2.72
CA PHE A 217 -13.14 -7.88 -1.97
C PHE A 217 -13.75 -6.52 -2.33
N VAL A 218 -12.92 -5.49 -2.56
CA VAL A 218 -13.40 -4.18 -3.04
C VAL A 218 -14.00 -4.30 -4.45
N GLY A 219 -13.33 -5.03 -5.35
CA GLY A 219 -13.87 -5.30 -6.70
C GLY A 219 -15.17 -6.11 -6.66
N SER A 220 -15.26 -7.09 -5.76
CA SER A 220 -16.46 -7.89 -5.51
C SER A 220 -17.62 -7.03 -5.00
N LEU A 221 -17.35 -6.17 -4.01
CA LEU A 221 -18.32 -5.25 -3.44
C LEU A 221 -18.91 -4.29 -4.49
N LEU A 222 -18.05 -3.67 -5.32
CA LEU A 222 -18.55 -2.78 -6.38
C LEU A 222 -19.34 -3.55 -7.45
N ALA A 223 -18.91 -4.76 -7.84
CA ALA A 223 -19.68 -5.60 -8.76
C ALA A 223 -21.07 -5.94 -8.21
N ALA A 224 -21.15 -6.28 -6.92
CA ALA A 224 -22.42 -6.58 -6.25
C ALA A 224 -23.37 -5.37 -6.26
N ARG A 225 -22.85 -4.16 -5.99
CA ARG A 225 -23.65 -2.91 -6.07
C ARG A 225 -24.16 -2.58 -7.47
N LEU A 226 -23.44 -3.01 -8.52
CA LEU A 226 -23.86 -2.87 -9.91
C LEU A 226 -24.86 -3.96 -10.34
N GLY A 227 -25.22 -4.89 -9.45
CA GLY A 227 -26.09 -6.03 -9.74
C GLY A 227 -25.38 -7.22 -10.39
N TRP A 228 -24.06 -7.16 -10.57
CA TRP A 228 -23.27 -8.23 -11.20
C TRP A 228 -22.86 -9.29 -10.17
N LYS A 229 -23.82 -10.14 -9.80
CA LYS A 229 -23.64 -11.15 -8.76
C LYS A 229 -22.59 -12.22 -9.09
N GLU A 230 -22.52 -12.71 -10.34
CA GLU A 230 -21.54 -13.74 -10.70
C GLU A 230 -20.08 -13.25 -10.64
N PRO A 231 -19.71 -12.10 -11.25
CA PRO A 231 -18.37 -11.54 -11.08
C PRO A 231 -18.05 -11.22 -9.61
N ALA A 232 -19.04 -10.77 -8.84
CA ALA A 232 -18.86 -10.49 -7.42
C ALA A 232 -18.51 -11.77 -6.63
N LYS A 233 -19.26 -12.87 -6.83
CA LYS A 233 -19.00 -14.17 -6.21
C LYS A 233 -17.64 -14.73 -6.61
N PHE A 234 -17.29 -14.65 -7.89
CA PHE A 234 -15.99 -15.10 -8.39
C PHE A 234 -14.83 -14.38 -7.70
N LEU A 235 -14.88 -13.04 -7.65
CA LEU A 235 -13.84 -12.25 -6.98
C LEU A 235 -13.79 -12.49 -5.48
N TRP A 236 -14.95 -12.65 -4.84
CA TRP A 236 -15.01 -12.95 -3.42
C TRP A 236 -14.34 -14.30 -3.10
N ALA A 237 -14.65 -15.35 -3.88
CA ALA A 237 -14.08 -16.68 -3.70
C ALA A 237 -12.56 -16.70 -3.92
N VAL A 238 -12.08 -16.05 -4.99
CA VAL A 238 -10.63 -15.90 -5.25
C VAL A 238 -9.95 -15.11 -4.14
N GLY A 239 -10.60 -14.06 -3.64
CA GLY A 239 -10.14 -13.26 -2.51
C GLY A 239 -10.01 -14.10 -1.24
N LEU A 240 -11.02 -14.88 -0.89
CA LEU A 240 -11.02 -15.74 0.29
C LEU A 240 -9.92 -16.81 0.23
N ALA A 241 -9.78 -17.51 -0.90
CA ALA A 241 -8.74 -18.52 -1.05
C ALA A 241 -7.34 -17.95 -0.83
N HIS A 242 -7.04 -16.79 -1.44
CA HIS A 242 -5.73 -16.14 -1.28
C HIS A 242 -5.56 -15.48 0.08
N TYR A 243 -6.65 -15.01 0.71
CA TYR A 243 -6.62 -14.51 2.08
C TYR A 243 -6.16 -15.60 3.05
N LEU A 244 -6.75 -16.80 2.98
CA LEU A 244 -6.39 -17.91 3.87
C LEU A 244 -4.92 -18.32 3.70
N VAL A 245 -4.46 -18.45 2.45
CA VAL A 245 -3.05 -18.77 2.15
C VAL A 245 -2.11 -17.69 2.67
N LEU A 246 -2.43 -16.41 2.44
CA LEU A 246 -1.62 -15.29 2.96
C LEU A 246 -1.64 -15.22 4.48
N PHE A 247 -2.79 -15.42 5.10
CA PHE A 247 -2.95 -15.36 6.54
C PHE A 247 -2.06 -16.39 7.22
N VAL A 248 -2.14 -17.65 6.79
CA VAL A 248 -1.27 -18.73 7.30
C VAL A 248 0.20 -18.44 7.03
N THR A 249 0.55 -18.05 5.80
CA THR A 249 1.94 -17.78 5.41
C THR A 249 2.55 -16.65 6.24
N LEU A 250 1.80 -15.56 6.46
CA LEU A 250 2.29 -14.42 7.23
C LEU A 250 2.44 -14.77 8.71
N TYR A 251 1.51 -15.52 9.30
CA TYR A 251 1.65 -15.96 10.68
C TYR A 251 2.87 -16.87 10.89
N GLN A 252 3.21 -17.70 9.89
CA GLN A 252 4.40 -18.54 9.93
C GLN A 252 5.70 -17.76 9.70
N ARG A 253 5.66 -16.65 8.93
CA ARG A 253 6.84 -15.83 8.62
C ARG A 253 7.10 -14.68 9.59
N LEU A 254 6.07 -14.18 10.27
CA LEU A 254 6.19 -13.06 11.20
C LEU A 254 7.25 -13.24 12.30
N PRO A 255 7.47 -14.46 12.84
CA PRO A 255 8.56 -14.72 13.79
C PRO A 255 9.96 -14.68 13.18
N THR A 256 10.09 -14.78 11.85
CA THR A 256 11.35 -15.12 11.16
C THR A 256 11.76 -14.10 10.09
N SER A 257 10.86 -13.22 9.62
CA SER A 257 11.26 -12.13 8.73
C SER A 257 12.05 -11.11 9.53
N GLU A 258 13.26 -10.75 9.08
CA GLU A 258 13.95 -9.52 9.50
C GLU A 258 12.89 -8.46 9.74
N THR A 259 12.77 -8.04 11.01
CA THR A 259 11.66 -7.23 11.50
C THR A 259 11.38 -6.13 10.50
N LEU A 260 10.16 -6.11 9.91
CA LEU A 260 9.74 -4.98 9.09
C LEU A 260 10.15 -3.70 9.81
N PRO A 261 10.81 -2.75 9.13
CA PRO A 261 11.16 -1.48 9.74
C PRO A 261 9.95 -0.90 10.46
N LYS A 262 10.19 -0.35 11.66
CA LYS A 262 9.14 0.11 12.56
C LYS A 262 8.14 1.05 11.88
N GLU A 263 8.59 1.79 10.88
CA GLU A 263 7.80 2.73 10.07
C GLU A 263 6.70 2.07 9.23
N LEU A 264 6.86 0.79 8.88
CA LEU A 264 5.87 -0.01 8.13
C LEU A 264 4.93 -0.81 9.04
N HIS A 265 5.04 -0.68 10.36
CA HIS A 265 4.11 -1.31 11.27
C HIS A 265 2.64 -0.94 10.98
N PRO A 266 2.25 0.29 10.60
CA PRO A 266 0.87 0.60 10.25
C PRO A 266 0.27 -0.30 9.15
N VAL A 267 1.10 -0.95 8.31
CA VAL A 267 0.64 -1.89 7.29
C VAL A 267 -0.01 -3.15 7.89
N PHE A 268 0.26 -3.48 9.16
CA PHE A 268 -0.45 -4.56 9.88
C PHE A 268 -1.97 -4.33 9.95
N PHE A 269 -2.45 -3.09 9.85
CA PHE A 269 -3.90 -2.84 9.80
C PHE A 269 -4.57 -3.41 8.52
N LEU A 270 -3.80 -3.78 7.49
CA LEU A 270 -4.33 -4.51 6.33
C LEU A 270 -4.88 -5.91 6.69
N PHE A 271 -4.46 -6.50 7.80
CA PHE A 271 -5.05 -7.76 8.30
C PHE A 271 -6.53 -7.59 8.68
N ILE A 272 -6.95 -6.40 9.10
CA ILE A 272 -8.36 -6.10 9.40
C ILE A 272 -9.12 -5.79 8.10
N ALA A 273 -8.47 -5.10 7.16
CA ALA A 273 -9.11 -4.60 5.95
C ALA A 273 -9.72 -5.71 5.09
N ALA A 274 -9.02 -6.84 4.91
CA ALA A 274 -9.51 -7.98 4.13
C ALA A 274 -10.81 -8.59 4.70
N PRO A 275 -10.85 -9.11 5.94
CA PRO A 275 -12.07 -9.72 6.50
C PRO A 275 -13.22 -8.71 6.66
N ALA A 276 -12.93 -7.45 6.97
CA ALA A 276 -13.97 -6.41 7.03
C ALA A 276 -14.62 -6.16 5.67
N THR A 277 -13.82 -6.03 4.61
CA THR A 277 -14.34 -5.82 3.25
C THR A 277 -15.02 -7.10 2.72
N ALA A 278 -14.52 -8.29 3.08
CA ALA A 278 -15.12 -9.56 2.71
C ALA A 278 -16.53 -9.72 3.28
N SER A 279 -16.72 -9.34 4.55
CA SER A 279 -18.04 -9.30 5.21
C SER A 279 -19.01 -8.39 4.47
N TRP A 280 -18.57 -7.16 4.18
CA TRP A 280 -19.40 -6.16 3.50
C TRP A 280 -19.74 -6.55 2.06
N ALA A 281 -18.79 -7.13 1.34
CA ALA A 281 -19.01 -7.65 -0.01
C ALA A 281 -20.03 -8.79 -0.01
N TRP A 282 -19.95 -9.73 0.94
CA TRP A 282 -20.87 -10.87 1.02
C TRP A 282 -22.30 -10.43 1.31
N GLU A 283 -22.49 -9.57 2.32
CA GLU A 283 -23.79 -8.96 2.61
C GLU A 283 -24.38 -8.30 1.36
N THR A 284 -23.56 -7.56 0.61
CA THR A 284 -24.03 -6.87 -0.61
C THR A 284 -24.40 -7.85 -1.74
N ILE A 285 -23.74 -9.01 -1.84
CA ILE A 285 -24.04 -10.03 -2.87
C ILE A 285 -25.37 -10.71 -2.59
N PHE A 286 -25.58 -11.13 -1.34
CA PHE A 286 -26.72 -11.94 -0.93
C PHE A 286 -27.90 -11.11 -0.41
N GLY A 287 -27.67 -9.85 -0.06
CA GLY A 287 -28.68 -8.92 0.45
C GLY A 287 -28.98 -9.06 1.94
N GLU A 288 -28.26 -9.94 2.65
CA GLU A 288 -28.50 -10.24 4.06
C GLU A 288 -27.20 -10.36 4.84
N PHE A 289 -27.19 -9.87 6.09
CA PHE A 289 -26.08 -10.01 7.01
C PHE A 289 -26.10 -11.37 7.72
N ASP A 290 -25.85 -12.40 6.90
CA ASP A 290 -25.91 -13.82 7.23
C ASP A 290 -24.70 -14.33 8.05
N THR A 291 -24.64 -15.64 8.27
CA THR A 291 -23.58 -16.30 9.04
C THR A 291 -22.19 -16.04 8.45
N VAL A 292 -22.02 -16.06 7.13
CA VAL A 292 -20.71 -15.86 6.48
C VAL A 292 -20.22 -14.42 6.66
N SER A 293 -21.14 -13.45 6.52
CA SER A 293 -20.86 -12.04 6.79
C SER A 293 -20.44 -11.84 8.26
N ARG A 294 -21.15 -12.46 9.21
CA ARG A 294 -20.87 -12.37 10.65
C ARG A 294 -19.56 -13.02 11.05
N ILE A 295 -19.19 -14.15 10.45
CA ILE A 295 -17.88 -14.80 10.70
C ILE A 295 -16.76 -13.87 10.26
N SER A 296 -16.84 -13.35 9.03
CA SER A 296 -15.82 -12.44 8.49
C SER A 296 -15.71 -11.15 9.32
N TYR A 297 -16.84 -10.60 9.75
CA TYR A 297 -16.90 -9.44 10.65
C TYR A 297 -16.28 -9.73 12.03
N SER A 298 -16.61 -10.87 12.63
CA SER A 298 -16.06 -11.29 13.93
C SER A 298 -14.55 -11.46 13.89
N VAL A 299 -14.02 -12.03 12.81
CA VAL A 299 -12.57 -12.12 12.57
C VAL A 299 -11.95 -10.72 12.49
N ALA A 300 -12.58 -9.79 11.75
CA ALA A 300 -12.08 -8.42 11.63
C ALA A 300 -12.03 -7.70 12.99
N ILE A 301 -13.08 -7.81 13.82
CA ILE A 301 -13.11 -7.23 15.16
C ILE A 301 -12.05 -7.84 16.07
N PHE A 302 -11.90 -9.17 16.05
CA PHE A 302 -10.90 -9.84 16.87
C PHE A 302 -9.47 -9.39 16.50
N LEU A 303 -9.16 -9.30 15.21
CA LEU A 303 -7.88 -8.80 14.73
C LEU A 303 -7.69 -7.32 15.10
N TYR A 304 -8.75 -6.50 15.00
CA TYR A 304 -8.71 -5.11 15.44
C TYR A 304 -8.39 -4.98 16.92
N ALA A 305 -9.11 -5.70 17.78
CA ALA A 305 -8.86 -5.73 19.22
C ALA A 305 -7.42 -6.19 19.52
N SER A 306 -6.94 -7.23 18.83
CA SER A 306 -5.58 -7.76 18.99
C SER A 306 -4.50 -6.73 18.66
N LEU A 307 -4.70 -5.92 17.61
CA LEU A 307 -3.76 -4.86 17.23
C LEU A 307 -3.85 -3.66 18.18
N VAL A 308 -5.05 -3.27 18.62
CA VAL A 308 -5.26 -2.16 19.55
C VAL A 308 -4.63 -2.43 20.92
N VAL A 309 -4.71 -3.66 21.44
CA VAL A 309 -4.05 -4.05 22.70
C VAL A 309 -2.53 -3.84 22.63
N ARG A 310 -1.95 -3.94 21.42
CA ARG A 310 -0.52 -3.69 21.17
C ARG A 310 -0.25 -2.28 20.65
N PHE A 311 -1.03 -1.27 21.05
CA PHE A 311 -0.85 0.10 20.57
C PHE A 311 0.59 0.64 20.69
N ASN A 312 1.31 0.27 21.74
CA ASN A 312 2.72 0.67 21.94
C ASN A 312 3.66 0.13 20.85
N PHE A 313 3.31 -0.95 20.16
CA PHE A 313 4.06 -1.47 19.01
C PHE A 313 4.02 -0.52 17.79
N PHE A 314 3.05 0.39 17.74
CA PHE A 314 2.86 1.37 16.67
C PHE A 314 3.28 2.78 17.06
N ARG A 315 3.48 3.07 18.36
CA ARG A 315 4.11 4.31 18.81
C ARG A 315 5.62 4.14 18.65
N GLY A 316 6.18 4.69 17.58
CA GLY A 316 7.63 4.71 17.39
C GLY A 316 8.29 5.55 18.48
N PHE A 317 8.71 4.92 19.58
CA PHE A 317 9.58 5.46 20.61
C PHE A 317 10.51 4.34 21.10
#